data_AF-A0A972VD40-F1
#
_entry.id   AF-A0A972VD40-F1
#
_cell.length_a   1.000
_cell.length_b   1.000
_cell.length_c   1.000
_cell.angle_alpha   90.00
_cell.angle_beta   90.00
_cell.angle_gamma   90.00
#
_symmetry.space_group_name_H-M   'P 1'
#
loop_
_entity.id
_entity.type
_entity.pdbx_description
1 polymer ?
#
loop_
_entity_poly.entity_id
_entity_poly.type
_entity_poly.pdbx_seq_one_letter_code
_entity_poly.pdbx_strand_id
1 'polypeptide(L)'
;TYGAPSANDFRATYAYNDAISFAAMPVCSDIRVEGIIQLHGETGRFGAALKKYGVEYRGWIDFAGRMVIASIDRDDTLTILAEKKLNITHLAQAKSFMFENVDRQLTLQYDTHTLMYDLGTALGSLETRKEYGPEVAFFGAGQMTLAHTAVFRDAYYTRGSRARRSPRAVEGNAFQLNEDEFFVLGDNSPNSEDGRWWSEPEMVTRGQTPPRAGVVPRDYLVGKAMFVYWPSGYQFPWPQKLLSMVQKGSQNNGLLNVANVILKLKWIPNIGQMRYIYGGSSEIVENGVPDATAL
;
A
#
# COMPACT_ATOMS: atom_id res chain seq x y z
N THR A 1 2.11 1.56 18.95
CA THR A 1 3.52 1.94 19.21
C THR A 1 4.32 1.70 17.96
N TYR A 2 4.78 2.77 17.30
CA TYR A 2 5.86 2.66 16.33
C TYR A 2 7.13 2.28 17.10
N GLY A 3 7.85 1.23 16.66
CA GLY A 3 9.04 0.71 17.35
C GLY A 3 8.89 -0.68 17.99
N ALA A 4 7.79 -1.41 17.78
CA ALA A 4 7.78 -2.86 18.05
C ALA A 4 8.63 -3.60 16.99
N PRO A 5 9.21 -4.78 17.29
CA PRO A 5 9.97 -5.57 16.30
C PRO A 5 9.20 -5.87 15.00
N SER A 6 7.86 -5.85 15.05
CA SER A 6 6.98 -6.01 13.88
C SER A 6 6.81 -4.76 13.00
N ALA A 7 7.36 -3.61 13.41
CA ALA A 7 7.27 -2.34 12.67
C ALA A 7 8.47 -2.08 11.74
N ASN A 8 9.45 -2.99 11.73
CA ASN A 8 10.71 -2.83 11.03
C ASN A 8 10.88 -3.77 9.82
N ASP A 9 9.84 -4.51 9.43
CA ASP A 9 9.89 -5.29 8.20
C ASP A 9 9.10 -4.61 7.08
N PHE A 10 9.62 -4.73 5.87
CA PHE A 10 8.96 -4.24 4.67
C PHE A 10 7.87 -5.22 4.20
N ARG A 11 7.36 -6.11 5.07
CA ARG A 11 6.33 -7.06 4.66
C ARG A 11 4.99 -6.36 4.51
N ALA A 12 4.20 -6.79 3.53
CA ALA A 12 2.85 -6.33 3.33
C ALA A 12 1.95 -6.91 4.43
N THR A 13 1.86 -6.21 5.56
CA THR A 13 1.00 -6.56 6.70
C THR A 13 -0.29 -5.77 6.61
N TYR A 14 -1.42 -6.47 6.73
CA TYR A 14 -2.76 -5.93 6.54
C TYR A 14 -3.52 -5.96 7.88
N ALA A 15 -4.39 -4.98 8.11
CA ALA A 15 -5.08 -4.78 9.39
C ALA A 15 -5.99 -5.96 9.81
N TYR A 16 -6.42 -6.80 8.87
CA TYR A 16 -7.35 -7.91 9.08
C TYR A 16 -6.66 -9.28 9.27
N ASN A 17 -5.33 -9.33 9.22
CA ASN A 17 -4.59 -10.59 9.23
C ASN A 17 -4.15 -11.00 10.65
N ASP A 18 -4.25 -12.30 10.95
CA ASP A 18 -3.65 -12.88 12.14
C ASP A 18 -2.12 -12.68 12.13
N ALA A 19 -1.56 -12.25 13.26
CA ALA A 19 -0.13 -12.00 13.46
C ALA A 19 0.73 -13.24 13.13
N ILE A 20 0.18 -14.45 13.27
CA ILE A 20 0.85 -15.71 12.92
C ILE A 20 1.27 -15.74 11.43
N SER A 21 0.58 -15.01 10.57
CA SER A 21 0.80 -15.01 9.12
C SER A 21 1.84 -14.00 8.63
N PHE A 22 2.30 -13.08 9.49
CA PHE A 22 3.16 -11.96 9.07
C PHE A 22 4.49 -12.41 8.48
N ALA A 23 5.12 -13.44 9.06
CA ALA A 23 6.39 -13.96 8.56
C ALA A 23 6.32 -14.52 7.12
N ALA A 24 5.14 -14.98 6.70
CA ALA A 24 4.89 -15.51 5.37
C ALA A 24 4.39 -14.46 4.37
N MET A 25 4.13 -13.22 4.81
CA MET A 25 3.66 -12.16 3.92
C MET A 25 4.76 -11.73 2.93
N PRO A 26 4.39 -11.41 1.69
CA PRO A 26 5.33 -10.91 0.70
C PRO A 26 5.96 -9.61 1.17
N VAL A 27 7.17 -9.34 0.69
CA VAL A 27 7.88 -8.09 0.96
C VAL A 27 7.46 -7.06 -0.08
N CYS A 28 7.10 -5.86 0.38
CA CYS A 28 6.83 -4.69 -0.43
C CYS A 28 8.17 -4.03 -0.78
N SER A 29 8.53 -4.08 -2.06
CA SER A 29 9.72 -3.40 -2.59
C SER A 29 9.42 -2.04 -3.21
N ASP A 30 8.15 -1.65 -3.22
CA ASP A 30 7.66 -0.46 -3.88
C ASP A 30 7.55 0.61 -2.82
N ILE A 31 8.61 1.41 -2.77
CA ILE A 31 8.90 2.27 -1.64
C ILE A 31 9.01 3.71 -2.11
N ARG A 32 8.42 4.60 -1.31
CA ARG A 32 8.68 6.03 -1.37
C ARG A 32 9.22 6.48 -0.03
N VAL A 33 10.18 7.38 -0.06
CA VAL A 33 10.57 8.18 1.10
C VAL A 33 10.31 9.64 0.83
N GLU A 34 9.93 10.35 1.89
CA GLU A 34 9.81 11.80 1.85
C GLU A 34 10.42 12.42 3.11
N GLY A 35 10.70 13.71 3.01
CA GLY A 35 11.09 14.53 4.14
C GLY A 35 11.14 16.01 3.77
N ILE A 36 11.39 16.83 4.77
CA ILE A 36 11.66 18.26 4.62
C ILE A 36 13.14 18.49 4.88
N ILE A 37 13.82 19.08 3.91
CA ILE A 37 15.26 19.34 3.92
C ILE A 37 15.51 20.86 3.91
N GLN A 38 16.41 21.33 4.76
CA GLN A 38 16.88 22.71 4.78
C GLN A 38 18.40 22.71 4.68
N LEU A 39 18.96 23.47 3.75
CA LEU A 39 20.40 23.49 3.47
C LEU A 39 21.04 24.69 4.17
N HIS A 40 22.10 24.47 4.95
CA HIS A 40 22.75 25.51 5.78
C HIS A 40 24.16 25.89 5.32
N GLY A 41 24.62 25.35 4.19
CA GLY A 41 25.95 25.62 3.64
C GLY A 41 25.94 25.82 2.12
N GLU A 42 27.12 26.11 1.56
CA GLU A 42 27.30 26.34 0.11
C GLU A 42 27.63 25.05 -0.65
N THR A 43 28.18 24.05 0.04
CA THR A 43 28.59 22.78 -0.56
C THR A 43 28.00 21.62 0.20
N GLY A 44 27.52 20.63 -0.55
CA GLY A 44 26.93 19.43 0.03
C GLY A 44 26.04 18.71 -0.96
N ARG A 45 25.46 17.62 -0.49
CA ARG A 45 24.42 16.86 -1.20
C ARG A 45 23.51 16.18 -0.20
N PHE A 46 22.27 15.97 -0.59
CA PHE A 46 21.29 15.22 0.16
C PHE A 46 20.50 14.31 -0.77
N GLY A 47 20.22 13.09 -0.34
CA GLY A 47 19.45 12.14 -1.12
C GLY A 47 18.97 10.95 -0.32
N ALA A 48 18.37 10.02 -1.05
CA ALA A 48 17.92 8.75 -0.53
C ALA A 48 18.33 7.60 -1.45
N ALA A 49 18.54 6.44 -0.83
CA ALA A 49 18.80 5.17 -1.49
C ALA A 49 17.63 4.21 -1.24
N LEU A 50 17.14 3.60 -2.32
CA LEU A 50 16.07 2.60 -2.30
C LEU A 50 16.58 1.35 -3.02
N LYS A 51 16.62 0.22 -2.31
CA LYS A 51 17.02 -1.06 -2.88
C LYS A 51 15.80 -1.89 -3.27
N LYS A 52 15.74 -2.32 -4.52
CA LYS A 52 14.68 -3.17 -5.07
C LYS A 52 15.31 -4.33 -5.84
N TYR A 53 14.96 -5.55 -5.43
CA TYR A 53 15.46 -6.79 -6.03
C TYR A 53 17.00 -6.89 -6.12
N GLY A 54 17.70 -6.33 -5.14
CA GLY A 54 19.16 -6.35 -5.07
C GLY A 54 19.86 -5.26 -5.88
N VAL A 55 19.12 -4.41 -6.61
CA VAL A 55 19.65 -3.19 -7.24
C VAL A 55 19.38 -2.01 -6.33
N GLU A 56 20.40 -1.21 -6.05
CA GLU A 56 20.26 0.03 -5.30
C GLU A 56 20.07 1.19 -6.26
N TYR A 57 19.05 2.00 -6.02
CA TYR A 57 18.80 3.25 -6.73
C TYR A 57 19.01 4.42 -5.79
N ARG A 58 19.66 5.47 -6.26
CA ARG A 58 19.92 6.69 -5.51
C ARG A 58 19.31 7.88 -6.22
N GLY A 59 18.56 8.68 -5.49
CA GLY A 59 18.07 9.99 -5.91
C GLY A 59 18.64 11.07 -5.01
N TRP A 60 19.31 12.08 -5.56
CA TRP A 60 19.88 13.16 -4.75
C TRP A 60 19.86 14.52 -5.45
N ILE A 61 20.00 15.56 -4.62
CA ILE A 61 20.24 16.94 -5.02
C ILE A 61 21.55 17.41 -4.37
N ASP A 62 22.45 18.01 -5.16
CA ASP A 62 23.59 18.74 -4.62
C ASP A 62 23.26 20.23 -4.39
N PHE A 63 24.09 20.90 -3.58
CA PHE A 63 23.84 22.30 -3.21
C PHE A 63 24.07 23.25 -4.39
N ALA A 64 24.72 22.78 -5.46
CA ALA A 64 24.88 23.49 -6.72
C ALA A 64 23.67 23.34 -7.66
N GLY A 65 22.63 22.60 -7.24
CA GLY A 65 21.38 22.45 -7.98
C GLY A 65 21.33 21.27 -8.93
N ARG A 66 22.26 20.32 -8.87
CA ARG A 66 22.18 19.11 -9.70
C ARG A 66 21.31 18.05 -9.02
N MET A 67 20.15 17.77 -9.62
CA MET A 67 19.32 16.60 -9.30
C MET A 67 19.79 15.41 -10.13
N VAL A 68 19.93 14.24 -9.51
CA VAL A 68 20.38 13.02 -10.18
C VAL A 68 19.62 11.80 -9.66
N ILE A 69 19.24 10.92 -10.59
CA ILE A 69 18.83 9.55 -10.34
C ILE A 69 19.93 8.63 -10.88
N ALA A 70 20.40 7.69 -10.07
CA ALA A 70 21.40 6.70 -10.47
C ALA A 70 21.04 5.30 -9.97
N SER A 71 21.59 4.28 -10.62
CA SER A 71 21.65 2.91 -10.12
C SER A 71 23.07 2.56 -9.68
N ILE A 72 23.16 1.64 -8.72
CA ILE A 72 24.40 1.00 -8.31
C ILE A 72 24.22 -0.50 -8.53
N ASP A 73 25.11 -1.07 -9.33
CA ASP A 73 25.15 -2.49 -9.60
C ASP A 73 25.98 -3.25 -8.53
N ARG A 74 26.27 -4.53 -8.77
CA ARG A 74 26.99 -5.37 -7.80
C ARG A 74 28.46 -5.04 -7.65
N ASP A 75 29.05 -4.41 -8.66
CA ASP A 75 30.46 -4.04 -8.66
C ASP A 75 30.64 -2.64 -8.03
N ASP A 76 29.63 -2.17 -7.30
CA ASP A 76 29.51 -0.82 -6.76
C ASP A 76 29.65 0.28 -7.82
N THR A 77 29.36 -0.05 -9.09
CA THR A 77 29.47 0.90 -10.19
C THR A 77 28.22 1.77 -10.24
N LEU A 78 28.43 3.07 -10.05
CA LEU A 78 27.38 4.07 -10.15
C LEU A 78 27.13 4.44 -11.62
N THR A 79 25.90 4.23 -12.08
CA THR A 79 25.43 4.65 -13.40
C THR A 79 24.37 5.73 -13.27
N ILE A 80 24.60 6.90 -13.85
CA ILE A 80 23.60 7.98 -13.91
C ILE A 80 22.52 7.59 -14.90
N LEU A 81 21.27 7.56 -14.43
CA LEU A 81 20.09 7.22 -15.23
C LEU A 81 19.39 8.48 -15.74
N ALA A 82 19.28 9.49 -14.88
CA ALA A 82 18.69 10.78 -15.25
C ALA A 82 19.34 11.90 -14.44
N GLU A 83 19.42 13.09 -15.04
CA GLU A 83 19.89 14.28 -14.34
C GLU A 83 19.17 15.55 -14.81
N LYS A 84 19.14 16.54 -13.92
CA LYS A 84 18.56 17.84 -14.19
C LYS A 84 19.27 18.91 -13.36
N LYS A 85 19.58 20.04 -13.98
CA LYS A 85 20.11 21.22 -13.28
C LYS A 85 18.97 22.14 -12.87
N LEU A 86 18.97 22.56 -11.61
CA LEU A 86 18.06 23.53 -11.03
C LEU A 86 18.81 24.83 -10.73
N ASN A 87 18.09 25.93 -10.81
CA ASN A 87 18.52 27.19 -10.22
C ASN A 87 18.01 27.22 -8.78
N ILE A 88 18.80 26.68 -7.84
CA ILE A 88 18.44 26.76 -6.43
C ILE A 88 18.62 28.20 -5.96
N THR A 89 17.50 28.82 -5.61
CA THR A 89 17.46 30.09 -4.91
C THR A 89 17.02 29.82 -3.47
N HIS A 90 17.50 30.60 -2.51
CA HIS A 90 17.11 30.50 -1.09
C HIS A 90 17.48 29.16 -0.40
N LEU A 91 18.77 28.81 -0.36
CA LEU A 91 19.30 27.60 0.30
C LEU A 91 18.78 27.39 1.74
N ALA A 92 18.61 28.49 2.49
CA ALA A 92 18.14 28.47 3.87
C ALA A 92 16.64 28.20 4.04
N GLN A 93 15.85 28.07 2.97
CA GLN A 93 14.43 27.70 3.07
C GLN A 93 14.27 26.18 3.14
N ALA A 94 13.41 25.71 4.04
CA ALA A 94 13.02 24.31 4.09
C ALA A 94 12.21 23.93 2.82
N LYS A 95 12.61 22.87 2.14
CA LYS A 95 12.02 22.36 0.90
C LYS A 95 11.59 20.90 1.06
N SER A 96 10.56 20.47 0.32
CA SER A 96 10.18 19.06 0.27
C SER A 96 11.20 18.27 -0.55
N PHE A 97 11.46 17.04 -0.10
CA PHE A 97 12.24 16.05 -0.82
C PHE A 97 11.43 14.75 -0.87
N MET A 98 11.39 14.10 -2.02
CA MET A 98 10.81 12.78 -2.19
C MET A 98 11.66 11.97 -3.16
N PHE A 99 11.87 10.70 -2.83
CA PHE A 99 12.41 9.73 -3.77
C PHE A 99 11.58 8.45 -3.71
N GLU A 100 11.14 7.96 -4.86
CA GLU A 100 10.33 6.75 -4.97
C GLU A 100 10.88 5.80 -6.02
N ASN A 101 10.68 4.51 -5.75
CA ASN A 101 10.87 3.40 -6.66
C ASN A 101 9.61 2.54 -6.59
N VAL A 102 8.63 2.88 -7.41
CA VAL A 102 7.30 2.25 -7.43
C VAL A 102 7.06 1.71 -8.83
N ASP A 103 6.54 0.48 -8.89
CA ASP A 103 6.40 -0.34 -10.08
C ASP A 103 7.72 -0.44 -10.84
N ARG A 104 7.90 0.40 -11.85
CA ARG A 104 9.05 0.41 -12.75
C ARG A 104 9.50 1.85 -13.03
N GLN A 105 9.17 2.76 -12.13
CA GLN A 105 9.44 4.18 -12.27
C GLN A 105 10.19 4.69 -11.05
N LEU A 106 11.29 5.39 -11.31
CA LEU A 106 12.00 6.18 -10.33
C LEU A 106 11.54 7.62 -10.44
N THR A 107 11.09 8.22 -9.35
CA THR A 107 10.80 9.65 -9.29
C THR A 107 11.58 10.30 -8.17
N LEU A 108 12.31 11.35 -8.51
CA LEU A 108 12.97 12.23 -7.58
C LEU A 108 12.30 13.60 -7.65
N GLN A 109 11.83 14.08 -6.51
CA GLN A 109 11.25 15.40 -6.38
C GLN A 109 12.00 16.23 -5.34
N TYR A 110 12.24 17.50 -5.69
CA TYR A 110 12.75 18.52 -4.79
C TYR A 110 11.92 19.79 -4.98
N ASP A 111 11.17 20.18 -3.95
CA ASP A 111 10.18 21.26 -4.00
C ASP A 111 9.17 21.04 -5.15
N THR A 112 9.09 21.96 -6.10
CA THR A 112 8.23 21.88 -7.28
C THR A 112 8.88 21.16 -8.47
N HIS A 113 10.12 20.68 -8.33
CA HIS A 113 10.87 20.09 -9.44
C HIS A 113 10.86 18.58 -9.37
N THR A 114 10.42 17.96 -10.45
CA THR A 114 10.40 16.50 -10.60
C THR A 114 11.38 16.05 -11.68
N LEU A 115 12.04 14.92 -11.44
CA LEU A 115 12.87 14.15 -12.35
C LEU A 115 12.38 12.70 -12.31
N MET A 116 12.15 12.10 -13.48
CA MET A 116 11.60 10.74 -13.59
C MET A 116 12.49 9.89 -14.48
N TYR A 117 12.55 8.59 -14.20
CA TYR A 117 13.23 7.61 -15.05
C TYR A 117 12.41 6.31 -15.10
N ASP A 118 12.14 5.82 -16.31
CA ASP A 118 11.44 4.56 -16.55
C ASP A 118 12.46 3.42 -16.66
N LEU A 119 12.28 2.37 -15.85
CA LEU A 119 13.11 1.17 -15.82
C LEU A 119 12.79 0.18 -16.97
N GLY A 120 11.98 0.63 -17.94
CA GLY A 120 11.52 -0.10 -19.12
C GLY A 120 10.37 -1.06 -18.80
N THR A 121 9.89 -1.84 -19.78
CA THR A 121 8.77 -2.79 -19.63
C THR A 121 9.12 -4.26 -19.94
N ALA A 122 10.36 -4.54 -20.34
CA ALA A 122 10.76 -5.89 -20.76
C ALA A 122 10.74 -6.92 -19.61
N LEU A 123 10.22 -8.11 -19.90
CA LEU A 123 10.32 -9.31 -19.06
C LEU A 123 11.80 -9.58 -18.75
N GLY A 124 12.19 -9.46 -17.49
CA GLY A 124 13.58 -9.69 -17.03
C GLY A 124 14.44 -8.43 -16.82
N SER A 125 13.93 -7.20 -17.04
CA SER A 125 14.73 -5.99 -16.75
C SER A 125 14.91 -5.71 -15.25
N LEU A 126 14.17 -6.41 -14.40
CA LEU A 126 14.38 -6.47 -12.96
C LEU A 126 14.79 -7.90 -12.62
N GLU A 127 16.09 -8.16 -12.47
CA GLU A 127 16.57 -9.44 -11.94
C GLU A 127 15.96 -9.64 -10.54
N THR A 128 14.92 -10.46 -10.43
CA THR A 128 14.24 -10.67 -9.14
C THR A 128 15.06 -11.64 -8.29
N ARG A 129 15.95 -11.11 -7.45
CA ARG A 129 16.72 -11.93 -6.52
C ARG A 129 16.02 -12.01 -5.16
N LYS A 130 15.56 -13.22 -4.84
CA LYS A 130 14.77 -13.55 -3.65
C LYS A 130 15.51 -13.33 -2.32
N GLU A 131 16.82 -13.13 -2.37
CA GLU A 131 17.71 -13.07 -1.20
C GLU A 131 17.91 -11.67 -0.63
N TYR A 132 17.53 -10.61 -1.35
CA TYR A 132 17.71 -9.24 -0.89
C TYR A 132 16.36 -8.59 -0.57
N GLY A 133 16.16 -8.31 0.71
CA GLY A 133 15.07 -7.43 1.13
C GLY A 133 15.26 -6.01 0.61
N PRO A 134 14.19 -5.22 0.54
CA PRO A 134 14.30 -3.79 0.29
C PRO A 134 15.02 -3.12 1.44
N GLU A 135 15.76 -2.08 1.08
CA GLU A 135 16.54 -1.26 2.01
C GLU A 135 16.24 0.21 1.70
N VAL A 136 16.21 1.00 2.76
CA VAL A 136 15.92 2.43 2.70
C VAL A 136 16.97 3.15 3.50
N ALA A 137 17.62 4.14 2.90
CA ALA A 137 18.55 5.02 3.59
C ALA A 137 18.38 6.46 3.11
N PHE A 138 18.51 7.41 4.03
CA PHE A 138 18.86 8.78 3.68
C PHE A 138 20.37 8.93 3.76
N PHE A 139 20.95 9.72 2.86
CA PHE A 139 22.37 10.05 2.88
C PHE A 139 22.58 11.53 2.60
N GLY A 140 23.67 12.07 3.11
CA GLY A 140 24.03 13.46 2.84
C GLY A 140 25.43 13.81 3.31
N ALA A 141 25.92 14.93 2.80
CA ALA A 141 27.17 15.55 3.20
C ALA A 141 27.00 17.08 3.18
N GLY A 142 27.60 17.78 4.14
CA GLY A 142 27.41 19.22 4.34
C GLY A 142 26.48 19.54 5.52
N GLN A 143 26.29 20.82 5.80
CA GLN A 143 25.41 21.29 6.88
C GLN A 143 23.97 21.38 6.38
N MET A 144 23.07 20.62 7.01
CA MET A 144 21.66 20.57 6.65
C MET A 144 20.80 20.12 7.83
N THR A 145 19.49 20.36 7.74
CA THR A 145 18.47 19.81 8.63
C THR A 145 17.50 18.95 7.83
N LEU A 146 17.26 17.72 8.30
CA LEU A 146 16.22 16.83 7.80
C LEU A 146 15.13 16.69 8.87
N ALA A 147 13.88 16.92 8.50
CA ALA A 147 12.72 16.83 9.37
C ALA A 147 11.55 16.11 8.68
N HIS A 148 10.55 15.69 9.46
CA HIS A 148 9.30 15.12 8.95
C HIS A 148 9.49 13.96 7.97
N THR A 149 10.39 13.04 8.28
CA THR A 149 10.65 11.89 7.42
C THR A 149 9.51 10.88 7.47
N ALA A 150 9.16 10.35 6.31
CA ALA A 150 8.21 9.24 6.21
C ALA A 150 8.66 8.22 5.17
N VAL A 151 8.27 6.96 5.40
CA VAL A 151 8.46 5.84 4.49
C VAL A 151 7.09 5.30 4.14
N PHE A 152 6.77 5.29 2.85
CA PHE A 152 5.55 4.74 2.30
C PHE A 152 5.87 3.43 1.60
N ARG A 153 4.93 2.49 1.73
CA ARG A 153 4.97 1.17 1.12
C ARG A 153 3.75 1.03 0.24
N ASP A 154 3.94 0.66 -1.01
CA ASP A 154 2.83 0.36 -1.91
C ASP A 154 2.51 -1.14 -1.89
N ALA A 155 1.33 -1.48 -1.36
CA ALA A 155 0.83 -2.84 -1.31
C ALA A 155 0.01 -3.13 -2.56
N TYR A 156 0.58 -3.90 -3.48
CA TYR A 156 -0.05 -4.29 -4.74
C TYR A 156 -0.49 -5.76 -4.75
N TYR A 157 -1.36 -6.12 -5.70
CA TYR A 157 -1.84 -7.49 -5.87
C TYR A 157 -0.69 -8.44 -6.22
N THR A 158 -0.41 -9.39 -5.34
CA THR A 158 0.67 -10.38 -5.55
C THR A 158 0.15 -11.71 -6.10
N ARG A 159 1.08 -12.48 -6.69
CA ARG A 159 0.86 -13.86 -7.16
C ARG A 159 0.67 -14.89 -6.03
N GLY A 160 0.96 -14.54 -4.78
CA GLY A 160 0.86 -15.47 -3.66
C GLY A 160 -0.55 -15.46 -3.06
N SER A 161 -1.14 -16.64 -2.84
CA SER A 161 -2.26 -16.78 -1.91
C SER A 161 -2.09 -17.99 -1.00
N ARG A 162 -2.90 -18.03 0.05
CA ARG A 162 -3.09 -19.24 0.86
C ARG A 162 -3.76 -20.38 0.11
N ALA A 163 -4.51 -20.09 -0.97
CA ALA A 163 -5.42 -21.04 -1.60
C ALA A 163 -4.76 -22.13 -2.45
N ARG A 164 -3.42 -22.17 -2.60
CA ARG A 164 -2.66 -23.14 -3.44
C ARG A 164 -3.17 -23.29 -4.89
N ARG A 165 -3.95 -22.33 -5.38
CA ARG A 165 -4.43 -22.26 -6.78
C ARG A 165 -3.48 -21.38 -7.59
N SER A 166 -3.53 -21.48 -8.92
CA SER A 166 -2.83 -20.53 -9.79
C SER A 166 -3.67 -19.25 -9.92
N PRO A 167 -3.09 -18.05 -9.70
CA PRO A 167 -3.83 -16.81 -9.85
C PRO A 167 -4.17 -16.51 -11.31
N ARG A 168 -5.31 -15.84 -11.51
CA ARG A 168 -5.67 -15.15 -12.76
C ARG A 168 -5.16 -13.71 -12.74
N ALA A 169 -5.10 -13.09 -13.92
CA ALA A 169 -4.76 -11.67 -14.10
C ALA A 169 -3.39 -11.31 -13.48
N VAL A 170 -2.38 -12.12 -13.77
CA VAL A 170 -0.99 -11.89 -13.33
C VAL A 170 -0.08 -11.72 -14.53
N GLU A 171 1.12 -11.19 -14.29
CA GLU A 171 2.14 -11.03 -15.35
C GLU A 171 2.30 -12.32 -16.18
N GLY A 172 2.31 -12.18 -17.51
CA GLY A 172 2.39 -13.32 -18.44
C GLY A 172 1.12 -14.19 -18.54
N ASN A 173 0.09 -13.94 -17.74
CA ASN A 173 -1.19 -14.65 -17.78
C ASN A 173 -2.35 -13.64 -17.64
N ALA A 174 -2.53 -12.84 -18.70
CA ALA A 174 -3.61 -11.87 -18.79
C ALA A 174 -4.97 -12.58 -18.70
N PHE A 175 -5.93 -11.93 -18.03
CA PHE A 175 -7.28 -12.47 -17.89
C PHE A 175 -8.24 -11.63 -18.73
N GLN A 176 -8.68 -12.20 -19.84
CA GLN A 176 -9.62 -11.54 -20.73
C GLN A 176 -11.05 -11.61 -20.17
N LEU A 177 -11.75 -10.48 -20.25
CA LEU A 177 -13.17 -10.34 -19.91
C LEU A 177 -14.00 -10.20 -21.19
N ASN A 178 -15.21 -10.78 -21.15
CA ASN A 178 -16.27 -10.52 -22.11
C ASN A 178 -17.11 -9.29 -21.70
N GLU A 179 -17.98 -8.80 -22.60
CA GLU A 179 -18.76 -7.54 -22.46
C GLU A 179 -19.56 -7.42 -21.14
N ASP A 180 -19.99 -8.54 -20.56
CA ASP A 180 -20.80 -8.62 -19.34
C ASP A 180 -20.12 -9.40 -18.20
N GLU A 181 -18.80 -9.56 -18.28
CA GLU A 181 -18.00 -10.16 -17.21
C GLU A 181 -17.20 -9.10 -16.48
N PHE A 182 -17.26 -9.13 -15.15
CA PHE A 182 -16.52 -8.23 -14.28
C PHE A 182 -15.49 -9.02 -13.47
N PHE A 183 -14.26 -8.52 -13.43
CA PHE A 183 -13.22 -9.04 -12.55
C PHE A 183 -13.20 -8.23 -11.25
N VAL A 184 -13.62 -8.84 -10.15
CA VAL A 184 -13.72 -8.14 -8.86
C VAL A 184 -12.48 -8.43 -8.03
N LEU A 185 -11.89 -7.36 -7.50
CA LEU A 185 -10.69 -7.40 -6.68
C LEU A 185 -10.98 -6.91 -5.27
N GLY A 186 -10.29 -7.46 -4.28
CA GLY A 186 -10.44 -7.08 -2.89
C GLY A 186 -9.36 -6.10 -2.42
N ASP A 187 -8.98 -6.20 -1.15
CA ASP A 187 -8.14 -5.27 -0.39
C ASP A 187 -6.62 -5.35 -0.66
N ASN A 188 -6.22 -5.81 -1.86
CA ASN A 188 -4.84 -6.09 -2.28
C ASN A 188 -4.12 -7.19 -1.47
N SER A 189 -4.74 -7.73 -0.43
CA SER A 189 -4.09 -8.71 0.44
C SER A 189 -4.00 -10.10 -0.21
N PRO A 190 -2.99 -10.93 0.16
CA PRO A 190 -2.96 -12.36 -0.17
C PRO A 190 -4.13 -13.17 0.41
N ASN A 191 -4.85 -12.61 1.38
CA ASN A 191 -6.03 -13.21 2.01
C ASN A 191 -7.33 -12.81 1.33
N SER A 192 -7.30 -11.83 0.42
CA SER A 192 -8.41 -11.53 -0.44
C SER A 192 -8.57 -12.67 -1.44
N GLU A 193 -9.45 -13.61 -1.11
CA GLU A 193 -9.99 -14.58 -2.06
C GLU A 193 -10.94 -13.83 -2.99
N ASP A 194 -10.38 -13.06 -3.93
CA ASP A 194 -11.10 -12.32 -4.95
C ASP A 194 -11.08 -13.06 -6.30
N GLY A 195 -11.48 -12.39 -7.39
CA GLY A 195 -11.58 -12.98 -8.72
C GLY A 195 -10.32 -13.68 -9.22
N ARG A 196 -9.14 -13.35 -8.67
CA ARG A 196 -7.88 -14.07 -8.97
C ARG A 196 -7.95 -15.55 -8.58
N TRP A 197 -8.72 -15.89 -7.55
CA TRP A 197 -8.69 -17.19 -6.87
C TRP A 197 -10.00 -17.98 -6.93
N TRP A 198 -11.12 -17.32 -7.25
CA TRP A 198 -12.43 -17.96 -7.35
C TRP A 198 -12.41 -19.12 -8.35
N SER A 199 -13.02 -20.23 -7.94
CA SER A 199 -13.37 -21.34 -8.83
C SER A 199 -14.71 -21.05 -9.51
N GLU A 200 -15.11 -21.89 -10.45
CA GLU A 200 -16.48 -21.86 -10.96
C GLU A 200 -17.44 -22.09 -9.78
N PRO A 201 -18.53 -21.32 -9.66
CA PRO A 201 -19.46 -21.50 -8.57
C PRO A 201 -20.26 -22.78 -8.75
N GLU A 202 -20.47 -23.49 -7.64
CA GLU A 202 -21.26 -24.72 -7.61
C GLU A 202 -22.77 -24.44 -7.62
N MET A 203 -23.17 -23.20 -7.30
CA MET A 203 -24.57 -22.77 -7.23
C MET A 203 -24.82 -21.56 -8.11
N VAL A 204 -26.00 -21.55 -8.74
CA VAL A 204 -26.47 -20.46 -9.61
C VAL A 204 -27.96 -20.21 -9.42
N THR A 205 -28.39 -19.01 -9.82
CA THR A 205 -29.81 -18.71 -9.96
C THR A 205 -30.48 -19.75 -10.86
N ARG A 206 -31.66 -20.20 -10.46
CA ARG A 206 -32.39 -21.26 -11.17
C ARG A 206 -32.61 -20.87 -12.64
N GLY A 207 -32.18 -21.74 -13.55
CA GLY A 207 -32.30 -21.52 -14.99
C GLY A 207 -31.11 -20.80 -15.64
N GLN A 208 -30.08 -20.42 -14.87
CA GLN A 208 -28.83 -19.87 -15.38
C GLN A 208 -27.72 -20.92 -15.42
N THR A 209 -26.72 -20.71 -16.27
CA THR A 209 -25.48 -21.48 -16.28
C THR A 209 -24.47 -20.90 -15.28
N PRO A 210 -23.66 -21.72 -14.60
CA PRO A 210 -22.52 -21.27 -13.81
C PRO A 210 -21.65 -20.27 -14.58
N PRO A 211 -21.39 -19.07 -14.03
CA PRO A 211 -20.41 -18.19 -14.63
C PRO A 211 -19.02 -18.81 -14.56
N ARG A 212 -18.16 -18.38 -15.48
CA ARG A 212 -16.77 -18.79 -15.53
C ARG A 212 -16.05 -18.43 -14.23
N ALA A 213 -15.02 -19.19 -13.88
CA ALA A 213 -14.24 -18.93 -12.69
C ALA A 213 -13.57 -17.54 -12.73
N GLY A 214 -13.69 -16.80 -11.62
CA GLY A 214 -13.05 -15.49 -11.46
C GLY A 214 -13.84 -14.30 -11.99
N VAL A 215 -15.04 -14.50 -12.55
CA VAL A 215 -15.88 -13.40 -13.04
C VAL A 215 -17.17 -13.27 -12.23
N VAL A 216 -17.69 -12.04 -12.20
CA VAL A 216 -19.04 -11.71 -11.76
C VAL A 216 -19.82 -11.28 -13.01
N PRO A 217 -20.93 -11.95 -13.35
CA PRO A 217 -21.80 -11.51 -14.44
C PRO A 217 -22.46 -10.17 -14.14
N ARG A 218 -22.80 -9.40 -15.18
CA ARG A 218 -23.56 -8.15 -15.07
C ARG A 218 -24.83 -8.30 -14.22
N ASP A 219 -25.57 -9.38 -14.41
CA ASP A 219 -26.85 -9.62 -13.72
C ASP A 219 -26.71 -9.73 -12.20
N TYR A 220 -25.49 -9.94 -11.69
CA TYR A 220 -25.22 -10.01 -10.25
C TYR A 220 -24.89 -8.63 -9.66
N LEU A 221 -24.73 -7.60 -10.50
CA LEU A 221 -24.45 -6.23 -10.10
C LEU A 221 -25.76 -5.42 -10.06
N VAL A 222 -26.20 -5.09 -8.86
CA VAL A 222 -27.50 -4.43 -8.62
C VAL A 222 -27.44 -2.91 -8.88
N GLY A 223 -26.26 -2.29 -8.83
CA GLY A 223 -26.11 -0.85 -9.05
C GLY A 223 -24.79 -0.28 -8.56
N LYS A 224 -24.72 1.05 -8.48
CA LYS A 224 -23.54 1.76 -7.99
C LYS A 224 -23.42 1.63 -6.47
N ALA A 225 -22.20 1.45 -5.98
CA ALA A 225 -21.92 1.49 -4.55
C ALA A 225 -22.21 2.90 -4.00
N MET A 226 -22.98 2.99 -2.92
CA MET A 226 -23.37 4.26 -2.29
C MET A 226 -22.43 4.69 -1.15
N PHE A 227 -21.90 3.73 -0.41
CA PHE A 227 -20.98 3.98 0.71
C PHE A 227 -20.06 2.79 0.90
N VAL A 228 -18.89 3.05 1.48
CA VAL A 228 -18.02 2.03 2.05
C VAL A 228 -18.21 2.04 3.56
N TYR A 229 -18.50 0.87 4.13
CA TYR A 229 -18.53 0.68 5.57
C TYR A 229 -17.33 -0.15 6.00
N TRP A 230 -16.47 0.44 6.83
CA TRP A 230 -15.34 -0.26 7.45
C TRP A 230 -15.72 -0.62 8.90
N PRO A 231 -16.21 -1.84 9.17
CA PRO A 231 -16.63 -2.25 10.50
C PRO A 231 -15.41 -2.48 11.40
N SER A 232 -14.88 -1.41 11.99
CA SER A 232 -14.25 -1.56 13.31
C SER A 232 -15.32 -1.24 14.35
N GLY A 233 -16.10 -2.25 14.71
CA GLY A 233 -17.12 -2.08 15.74
C GLY A 233 -16.51 -1.55 17.04
N TYR A 234 -17.32 -0.89 17.87
CA TYR A 234 -16.88 -0.55 19.21
C TYR A 234 -16.87 -1.81 20.09
N GLN A 235 -15.89 -1.89 20.98
CA GLN A 235 -15.96 -2.86 22.07
C GLN A 235 -17.14 -2.47 22.96
N PHE A 236 -17.92 -3.46 23.39
CA PHE A 236 -18.94 -3.22 24.39
C PHE A 236 -18.25 -2.72 25.68
N PRO A 237 -18.78 -1.68 26.37
CA PRO A 237 -18.13 -1.05 27.50
C PRO A 237 -18.24 -1.91 28.76
N TRP A 238 -17.60 -3.09 28.75
CA TRP A 238 -17.55 -3.97 29.91
C TRP A 238 -16.83 -3.29 31.07
N PRO A 239 -17.26 -3.53 32.33
CA PRO A 239 -16.55 -3.03 33.49
C PRO A 239 -15.09 -3.50 33.49
N GLN A 240 -14.14 -2.57 33.67
CA GLN A 240 -12.69 -2.88 33.65
C GLN A 240 -12.29 -3.99 34.63
N LYS A 241 -12.96 -4.06 35.79
CA LYS A 241 -12.75 -5.14 36.77
C LYS A 241 -13.03 -6.52 36.17
N LEU A 242 -14.13 -6.67 35.41
CA LEU A 242 -14.50 -7.92 34.73
C LEU A 242 -13.48 -8.29 33.67
N LEU A 243 -13.09 -7.34 32.81
CA LEU A 243 -12.08 -7.55 31.76
C LEU A 243 -10.76 -8.03 32.35
N SER A 244 -10.27 -7.36 33.40
CA SER A 244 -9.01 -7.71 34.06
C SER A 244 -9.03 -9.08 34.73
N MET A 245 -10.16 -9.47 35.33
CA MET A 245 -10.35 -10.78 35.95
C MET A 245 -10.32 -11.90 34.91
N VAL A 246 -11.09 -11.74 33.83
CA VAL A 246 -11.19 -12.72 32.75
C VAL A 246 -9.85 -12.84 32.00
N GLN A 247 -9.19 -11.73 31.72
CA GLN A 247 -7.88 -11.73 31.04
C GLN A 247 -6.78 -12.39 31.88
N LYS A 248 -6.76 -12.18 33.21
CA LYS A 248 -5.79 -12.85 34.10
C LYS A 248 -6.00 -14.37 34.14
N GLY A 249 -7.26 -14.82 34.10
CA GLY A 249 -7.58 -16.25 34.13
C GLY A 249 -7.55 -16.94 32.77
N SER A 250 -7.60 -16.19 31.66
CA SER A 250 -7.73 -16.78 30.30
C SER A 250 -6.51 -17.57 29.84
N GLN A 251 -5.33 -17.30 30.38
CA GLN A 251 -4.10 -18.03 30.00
C GLN A 251 -4.07 -19.45 30.57
N ASN A 252 -4.79 -19.70 31.66
CA ASN A 252 -4.73 -20.96 32.41
C ASN A 252 -6.07 -21.73 32.42
N ASN A 253 -7.13 -21.20 31.80
CA ASN A 253 -8.46 -21.82 31.80
C ASN A 253 -9.17 -21.61 30.45
N GLY A 254 -9.51 -22.71 29.77
CA GLY A 254 -10.16 -22.70 28.45
C GLY A 254 -11.51 -21.99 28.42
N LEU A 255 -12.33 -22.09 29.46
CA LEU A 255 -13.60 -21.37 29.55
C LEU A 255 -13.40 -19.86 29.66
N LEU A 256 -12.41 -19.43 30.46
CA LEU A 256 -12.06 -18.02 30.57
C LEU A 256 -11.40 -17.49 29.29
N ASN A 257 -10.73 -18.35 28.51
CA ASN A 257 -10.25 -18.01 27.19
C ASN A 257 -11.40 -17.71 26.21
N VAL A 258 -12.41 -18.59 26.16
CA VAL A 258 -13.62 -18.35 25.36
C VAL A 258 -14.34 -17.07 25.81
N ALA A 259 -14.49 -16.86 27.12
CA ALA A 259 -15.08 -15.63 27.65
C ALA A 259 -14.26 -14.39 27.27
N ASN A 260 -12.92 -14.45 27.33
CA ASN A 260 -12.03 -13.36 26.92
C ASN A 260 -12.19 -13.00 25.44
N VAL A 261 -12.37 -14.00 24.57
CA VAL A 261 -12.67 -13.78 23.14
C VAL A 261 -14.01 -13.05 23.00
N ILE A 262 -15.07 -13.55 23.64
CA ILE A 262 -16.42 -12.97 23.56
C ILE A 262 -16.45 -11.52 24.06
N LEU A 263 -15.78 -11.22 25.17
CA LEU A 263 -15.74 -9.89 25.75
C LEU A 263 -14.95 -8.88 24.90
N LYS A 264 -13.98 -9.36 24.11
CA LYS A 264 -13.18 -8.53 23.20
C LYS A 264 -13.81 -8.34 21.82
N LEU A 265 -14.86 -9.10 21.50
CA LEU A 265 -15.61 -8.91 20.26
C LEU A 265 -16.22 -7.50 20.22
N LYS A 266 -16.12 -6.90 19.05
CA LYS A 266 -16.54 -5.55 18.74
C LYS A 266 -18.00 -5.56 18.25
N TRP A 267 -18.93 -5.88 19.15
CA TRP A 267 -20.33 -6.14 18.84
C TRP A 267 -21.13 -4.91 18.37
N ILE A 268 -20.68 -3.69 18.69
CA ILE A 268 -21.42 -2.46 18.40
C ILE A 268 -21.00 -1.97 17.02
N PRO A 269 -21.89 -1.91 16.01
CA PRO A 269 -21.56 -1.38 14.69
C PRO A 269 -21.11 0.09 14.79
N ASN A 270 -20.03 0.45 14.09
CA ASN A 270 -19.50 1.81 14.10
C ASN A 270 -19.95 2.57 12.84
N ILE A 271 -21.26 2.86 12.79
CA ILE A 271 -21.91 3.50 11.63
C ILE A 271 -21.27 4.85 11.28
N GLY A 272 -20.69 5.56 12.27
CA GLY A 272 -20.00 6.84 12.05
C GLY A 272 -18.73 6.76 11.18
N GLN A 273 -18.22 5.57 10.89
CA GLN A 273 -17.09 5.35 9.98
C GLN A 273 -17.52 5.02 8.54
N MET A 274 -18.83 5.09 8.24
CA MET A 274 -19.29 5.00 6.86
C MET A 274 -18.81 6.20 6.05
N ARG A 275 -18.21 5.94 4.89
CA ARG A 275 -17.80 6.96 3.94
C ARG A 275 -18.68 6.85 2.71
N TYR A 276 -19.49 7.86 2.44
CA TYR A 276 -20.27 7.94 1.21
C TYR A 276 -19.35 8.06 0.01
N ILE A 277 -19.67 7.32 -1.04
CA ILE A 277 -18.99 7.40 -2.33
C ILE A 277 -19.79 8.41 -3.15
N TYR A 278 -19.33 9.66 -3.20
CA TYR A 278 -19.94 10.67 -4.06
C TYR A 278 -19.57 10.37 -5.53
N GLY A 279 -20.49 9.75 -6.27
CA GLY A 279 -20.22 9.25 -7.64
C GLY A 279 -21.44 8.95 -8.53
N GLY A 280 -22.62 9.45 -8.19
CA GLY A 280 -23.77 9.51 -9.09
C GLY A 280 -24.03 10.97 -9.47
N SER A 281 -23.50 11.41 -10.62
CA SER A 281 -23.69 12.73 -11.27
C SER A 281 -23.53 13.96 -10.37
N SER A 282 -22.40 14.65 -10.53
CA SER A 282 -22.22 16.02 -10.10
C SER A 282 -23.10 16.96 -10.94
N GLU A 283 -24.35 17.15 -10.53
CA GLU A 283 -24.95 18.48 -10.60
C GLU A 283 -24.86 19.07 -9.19
N ILE A 284 -23.93 20.00 -9.02
CA ILE A 284 -23.92 20.87 -7.85
C ILE A 284 -25.15 21.76 -8.01
N VAL A 285 -26.27 21.37 -7.39
CA VAL A 285 -27.39 22.27 -7.18
C VAL A 285 -26.93 23.29 -6.13
N GLU A 286 -26.55 24.47 -6.60
CA GLU A 286 -26.47 25.66 -5.76
C GLU A 286 -27.79 25.78 -4.99
N ASN A 287 -27.68 25.86 -3.67
CA ASN A 287 -28.75 26.03 -2.68
C ASN A 287 -29.35 24.74 -2.09
N GLY A 288 -28.53 24.01 -1.32
CA GLY A 288 -28.77 23.83 0.13
C GLY A 288 -30.07 23.20 0.63
N VAL A 289 -30.89 22.53 -0.19
CA VAL A 289 -32.03 21.73 0.26
C VAL A 289 -32.08 20.43 -0.55
N PRO A 290 -31.99 19.25 0.09
CA PRO A 290 -32.15 17.98 -0.62
C PRO A 290 -33.58 17.85 -1.15
N ASP A 291 -33.72 17.59 -2.45
CA ASP A 291 -34.99 17.18 -3.04
C ASP A 291 -35.31 15.74 -2.60
N ALA A 292 -36.43 15.57 -1.91
CA ALA A 292 -36.87 14.30 -1.34
C ALA A 292 -37.63 13.40 -2.34
N THR A 293 -37.52 13.65 -3.65
CA THR A 293 -38.25 12.90 -4.69
C THR A 293 -37.40 12.07 -5.63
N ALA A 294 -36.10 11.93 -5.38
CA ALA A 294 -35.23 11.00 -6.11
C ALA A 294 -34.94 9.72 -5.27
N LEU A 295 -35.97 8.91 -5.05
CA LEU A 295 -35.86 7.49 -4.68
C LEU A 295 -36.81 6.67 -5.56
#